data_AF-A0A925RQR5-F1
#
_entry.id   AF-A0A925RQR5-F1
#
_cell.length_a   1.000
_cell.length_b   1.000
_cell.length_c   1.000
_cell.angle_alpha   90.00
_cell.angle_beta   90.00
_cell.angle_gamma   90.00
#
_symmetry.space_group_name_H-M   'P 1'
#
loop_
_entity.id
_entity.type
_entity.pdbx_description
1 polymer ?
#
loop_
_entity_poly.entity_id
_entity_poly.type
_entity_poly.pdbx_seq_one_letter_code
_entity_poly.pdbx_strand_id
1 'polypeptide(L)'
;MASTVVVTAVLSVGSTVRSADAGGFGIPEIGVRRTAMASIIGRPDDPSAIYHNPAGLVLQGGWQLYVSCGLSLLDTEFQLRPWAESDRFLGASAGDDGYYTRVKPSRAFGVIPMLAATAEILPGRLVLGAAIYVGNATGAAFEESAVTRYHLIDGYVVAPQAVVSGAYRINDAISLGASVGVIHLRVHGKRNVFPVFMGNDLSTVIGTRAELELDGSGWAPTWMIGAFGRPHPRVTWGATVT
;
A
#
# COMPACT_ATOMS: atom_id res chain seq x y z
N MET A 1 26.75 -45.12 23.99
CA MET A 1 25.90 -44.00 24.45
C MET A 1 26.34 -42.77 23.67
N ALA A 2 25.57 -42.40 22.63
CA ALA A 2 25.92 -41.28 21.75
C ALA A 2 25.07 -40.07 22.17
N SER A 3 25.74 -39.01 22.62
CA SER A 3 25.11 -37.77 23.03
C SER A 3 24.55 -37.02 21.84
N THR A 4 23.26 -36.69 21.90
CA THR A 4 22.54 -35.85 20.95
C THR A 4 22.99 -34.40 21.10
N VAL A 5 23.61 -33.84 20.07
CA VAL A 5 23.89 -32.40 19.95
C VAL A 5 22.65 -31.73 19.40
N VAL A 6 21.94 -30.98 20.24
CA VAL A 6 20.85 -30.08 19.80
C VAL A 6 21.49 -28.81 19.28
N VAL A 7 21.57 -28.68 17.95
CA VAL A 7 21.98 -27.44 17.29
C VAL A 7 20.79 -26.49 17.30
N THR A 8 20.76 -25.60 18.30
CA THR A 8 19.83 -24.46 18.30
C THR A 8 20.43 -23.39 17.39
N ALA A 9 19.98 -23.35 16.13
CA ALA A 9 20.33 -22.28 15.21
C ALA A 9 19.58 -21.00 15.60
N VAL A 10 20.19 -20.19 16.48
CA VAL A 10 19.79 -18.81 16.67
C VAL A 10 20.23 -18.04 15.43
N LEU A 11 19.33 -17.88 14.46
CA LEU A 11 19.48 -16.95 13.35
C LEU A 11 19.34 -15.54 13.92
N SER A 12 20.44 -15.01 14.44
CA SER A 12 20.61 -13.58 14.69
C SER A 12 20.71 -12.86 13.34
N VAL A 13 19.58 -12.70 12.65
CA VAL A 13 19.46 -11.70 11.61
C VAL A 13 19.61 -10.37 12.32
N GLY A 14 20.77 -9.73 12.14
CA GLY A 14 21.05 -8.41 12.66
C GLY A 14 20.00 -7.44 12.14
N SER A 15 18.97 -7.24 12.95
CA SER A 15 17.99 -6.18 12.79
C SER A 15 18.72 -4.87 13.04
N THR A 16 19.34 -4.32 12.00
CA THR A 16 19.40 -2.87 11.91
C THR A 16 17.94 -2.45 11.83
N VAL A 17 17.36 -2.10 12.98
CA VAL A 17 16.06 -1.47 13.07
C VAL A 17 16.23 -0.11 12.39
N ARG A 18 16.15 -0.11 11.07
CA ARG A 18 15.85 1.09 10.31
C ARG A 18 14.46 1.50 10.73
N SER A 19 14.27 2.81 10.85
CA SER A 19 13.03 3.50 11.16
C SER A 19 11.81 2.66 10.79
N ALA A 20 10.88 2.47 11.72
CA ALA A 20 9.56 1.97 11.37
C ALA A 20 8.90 3.04 10.49
N ASP A 21 9.13 2.95 9.19
CA ASP A 21 8.43 3.76 8.21
C ASP A 21 6.96 3.32 8.26
N ALA A 22 6.07 4.24 8.63
CA ALA A 22 4.64 3.99 8.56
C ALA A 22 4.32 3.49 7.15
N GLY A 23 3.41 2.52 7.03
CA GLY A 23 3.05 1.86 5.76
C GLY A 23 2.54 2.81 4.65
N GLY A 24 2.44 4.10 4.93
CA GLY A 24 2.15 5.15 3.96
C GLY A 24 0.81 4.90 3.28
N PHE A 25 0.79 5.01 1.96
CA PHE A 25 -0.38 4.76 1.12
C PHE A 25 -0.47 3.29 0.64
N GLY A 26 0.33 2.39 1.24
CA GLY A 26 0.41 0.98 0.89
C GLY A 26 -0.81 0.18 1.31
N ILE A 27 -1.41 -0.56 0.38
CA ILE A 27 -2.55 -1.43 0.63
C ILE A 27 -2.08 -2.88 0.77
N PRO A 28 -2.07 -3.47 1.98
CA PRO A 28 -1.68 -4.88 2.16
C PRO A 28 -2.75 -5.88 1.70
N GLU A 29 -3.96 -5.46 1.34
CA GLU A 29 -5.12 -6.32 1.09
C GLU A 29 -5.24 -6.88 -0.35
N ILE A 30 -4.12 -7.03 -1.07
CA ILE A 30 -4.11 -7.71 -2.38
C ILE A 30 -4.09 -9.23 -2.20
N GLY A 31 -5.12 -9.88 -2.73
CA GLY A 31 -5.32 -11.34 -2.67
C GLY A 31 -6.15 -11.74 -1.46
N VAL A 32 -7.25 -12.46 -1.70
CA VAL A 32 -8.22 -12.85 -0.66
C VAL A 32 -7.57 -13.69 0.45
N ARG A 33 -6.78 -14.70 0.07
CA ARG A 33 -6.12 -15.59 1.03
C ARG A 33 -5.07 -14.85 1.84
N ARG A 34 -4.20 -14.08 1.18
CA ARG A 34 -3.16 -13.27 1.83
C ARG A 34 -3.76 -12.32 2.86
N THR A 35 -4.83 -11.63 2.47
CA THR A 35 -5.59 -10.71 3.34
C THR A 35 -6.21 -11.44 4.52
N ALA A 36 -6.92 -12.55 4.29
CA ALA A 36 -7.56 -13.33 5.36
C ALA A 36 -6.56 -13.95 6.36
N MET A 37 -5.34 -14.24 5.91
CA MET A 37 -4.29 -14.85 6.73
C MET A 37 -3.38 -13.83 7.42
N ALA A 38 -3.49 -12.53 7.10
CA ALA A 38 -2.55 -11.50 7.52
C ALA A 38 -1.06 -11.89 7.29
N SER A 39 -0.78 -12.62 6.21
CA SER A 39 0.54 -13.21 5.92
C SER A 39 0.99 -12.84 4.52
N ILE A 40 2.17 -12.22 4.40
CA ILE A 40 2.58 -11.56 3.16
C ILE A 40 3.50 -12.43 2.28
N ILE A 41 4.44 -13.21 2.85
CA ILE A 41 5.57 -13.75 2.03
C ILE A 41 5.78 -15.27 2.18
N GLY A 42 5.34 -15.87 3.30
CA GLY A 42 5.64 -17.27 3.65
C GLY A 42 4.69 -18.33 3.08
N ARG A 43 3.55 -17.92 2.49
CA ARG A 43 2.59 -18.80 1.81
C ARG A 43 2.05 -18.21 0.50
N PRO A 44 2.91 -18.01 -0.51
CA PRO A 44 2.53 -17.45 -1.80
C PRO A 44 1.94 -18.51 -2.74
N ASP A 45 0.85 -19.17 -2.35
CA ASP A 45 0.31 -20.37 -3.02
C ASP A 45 -0.92 -20.12 -3.91
N ASP A 46 -1.16 -18.87 -4.32
CA ASP A 46 -2.20 -18.48 -5.28
C ASP A 46 -1.69 -17.42 -6.27
N PRO A 47 -2.40 -17.13 -7.38
CA PRO A 47 -1.92 -16.18 -8.40
C PRO A 47 -1.65 -14.76 -7.89
N SER A 48 -2.14 -14.37 -6.71
CA SER A 48 -1.78 -13.10 -6.08
C SER A 48 -0.32 -13.05 -5.62
N ALA A 49 0.39 -14.18 -5.62
CA ALA A 49 1.84 -14.29 -5.43
C ALA A 49 2.64 -13.38 -6.37
N ILE A 50 2.12 -13.06 -7.56
CA ILE A 50 2.72 -12.06 -8.47
C ILE A 50 2.95 -10.71 -7.76
N TYR A 51 2.06 -10.31 -6.85
CA TYR A 51 2.15 -9.04 -6.13
C TYR A 51 3.09 -9.09 -4.91
N HIS A 52 3.23 -10.23 -4.23
CA HIS A 52 3.89 -10.27 -2.92
C HIS A 52 5.07 -11.22 -2.80
N ASN A 53 5.17 -12.27 -3.63
CA ASN A 53 6.35 -13.13 -3.76
C ASN A 53 6.22 -14.03 -5.00
N PRO A 54 6.78 -13.62 -6.16
CA PRO A 54 6.64 -14.38 -7.39
C PRO A 54 7.27 -15.78 -7.31
N ALA A 55 8.23 -16.02 -6.42
CA ALA A 55 8.82 -17.35 -6.23
C ALA A 55 7.80 -18.41 -5.81
N GLY A 56 6.65 -17.99 -5.27
CA GLY A 56 5.53 -18.85 -4.92
C GLY A 56 4.73 -19.41 -6.08
N LEU A 57 4.84 -18.82 -7.28
CA LEU A 57 4.05 -19.25 -8.44
C LEU A 57 4.29 -20.74 -8.77
N VAL A 58 5.48 -21.28 -8.49
CA VAL A 58 5.79 -22.71 -8.70
C VAL A 58 5.03 -23.66 -7.77
N LEU A 59 4.31 -23.15 -6.77
CA LEU A 59 3.42 -23.93 -5.92
C LEU A 59 2.06 -24.17 -6.59
N GLN A 60 1.76 -23.43 -7.66
CA GLN A 60 0.57 -23.58 -8.49
C GLN A 60 0.87 -24.57 -9.61
N GLY A 61 -0.17 -25.28 -10.05
CA GLY A 61 -0.11 -26.17 -11.21
C GLY A 61 -1.08 -25.72 -12.30
N GLY A 62 -0.71 -26.00 -13.55
CA GLY A 62 -1.52 -25.75 -14.74
C GLY A 62 -1.78 -24.28 -15.05
N TRP A 63 -2.94 -24.02 -15.65
CA TRP A 63 -3.42 -22.68 -15.97
C TRP A 63 -4.37 -22.19 -14.88
N GLN A 64 -4.17 -20.96 -14.41
CA GLN A 64 -5.07 -20.34 -13.44
C GLN A 64 -5.47 -18.95 -13.90
N LEU A 65 -6.74 -18.61 -13.67
CA LEU A 65 -7.26 -17.27 -13.77
C LEU A 65 -7.76 -16.86 -12.39
N TYR A 66 -7.36 -15.68 -11.95
CA TYR A 66 -7.67 -15.15 -10.63
C TYR A 66 -8.28 -13.77 -10.74
N VAL A 67 -9.44 -13.60 -10.12
CA VAL A 67 -10.14 -12.33 -10.02
C VAL A 67 -10.42 -12.07 -8.56
N SER A 68 -10.03 -10.90 -8.07
CA SER A 68 -10.38 -10.46 -6.73
C SER A 68 -10.66 -8.96 -6.71
N CYS A 69 -11.45 -8.53 -5.74
CA CYS A 69 -11.74 -7.13 -5.47
C CYS A 69 -11.81 -6.94 -3.97
N GLY A 70 -10.84 -6.21 -3.41
CA GLY A 70 -10.86 -5.78 -2.02
C GLY A 70 -11.59 -4.45 -1.86
N LEU A 71 -12.21 -4.27 -0.69
CA LEU A 71 -12.79 -3.00 -0.27
C LEU A 71 -12.19 -2.63 1.09
N SER A 72 -11.52 -1.49 1.16
CA SER A 72 -11.01 -0.92 2.41
C SER A 72 -11.92 0.23 2.84
N LEU A 73 -12.48 0.14 4.04
CA LEU A 73 -13.34 1.15 4.65
C LEU A 73 -12.60 1.74 5.85
N LEU A 74 -12.20 3.01 5.75
CA LEU A 74 -11.41 3.67 6.78
C LEU A 74 -12.34 4.54 7.65
N ASP A 75 -12.45 4.20 8.94
CA ASP A 75 -13.06 5.09 9.92
C ASP A 75 -11.97 5.93 10.59
N THR A 76 -11.91 7.20 10.20
CA THR A 76 -10.89 8.13 10.69
C THR A 76 -11.53 9.45 11.13
N GLU A 77 -10.95 10.08 12.14
CA GLU A 77 -11.36 11.37 12.66
C GLU A 77 -10.16 12.31 12.75
N PHE A 78 -10.37 13.58 12.43
CA PHE A 78 -9.37 14.63 12.59
C PHE A 78 -9.80 15.58 13.69
N GLN A 79 -8.83 15.92 14.56
CA GLN A 79 -8.99 16.92 15.60
C GLN A 79 -7.85 17.94 15.47
N LEU A 80 -8.19 19.22 15.38
CA LEU A 80 -7.26 20.32 15.14
C LEU A 80 -7.28 21.27 16.34
N ARG A 81 -6.10 21.77 16.74
CA ARG A 81 -5.99 22.88 17.68
C ARG A 81 -6.11 24.22 16.96
N PRO A 82 -6.65 25.25 17.62
CA PRO A 82 -6.61 26.61 17.09
C PRO A 82 -5.15 27.07 16.95
N TRP A 83 -4.91 27.89 15.93
CA TRP A 83 -3.67 28.66 15.78
C TRP A 83 -3.96 30.15 15.90
N ALA A 84 -2.92 30.99 15.90
CA ALA A 84 -3.10 32.43 16.00
C ALA A 84 -4.07 32.94 14.92
N GLU A 85 -5.13 33.64 15.35
CA GLU A 85 -6.18 34.21 14.48
C GLU A 85 -6.99 33.20 13.66
N SER A 86 -6.85 31.90 13.93
CA SER A 86 -7.56 30.83 13.22
C SER A 86 -9.07 31.05 13.14
N ASP A 87 -9.71 31.52 14.22
CA ASP A 87 -11.14 31.81 14.27
C ASP A 87 -11.60 32.83 13.20
N ARG A 88 -10.76 33.83 12.87
CA ARG A 88 -11.02 34.82 11.82
C ARG A 88 -11.12 34.17 10.44
N PHE A 89 -10.27 33.18 10.18
CA PHE A 89 -10.19 32.50 8.89
C PHE A 89 -11.12 31.29 8.81
N LEU A 90 -11.32 30.61 9.93
CA LEU A 90 -12.11 29.40 10.07
C LEU A 90 -13.61 29.69 10.24
N GLY A 91 -13.97 30.81 10.89
CA GLY A 91 -15.35 31.09 11.29
C GLY A 91 -15.87 30.10 12.34
N ALA A 92 -14.95 29.47 13.07
CA ALA A 92 -15.23 28.50 14.11
C ALA A 92 -14.28 28.78 15.28
N SER A 93 -14.75 28.56 16.51
CA SER A 93 -13.94 28.66 17.72
C SER A 93 -13.71 27.28 18.33
N ALA A 94 -12.60 27.12 19.02
CA ALA A 94 -12.31 25.90 19.77
C ALA A 94 -13.31 25.73 20.93
N GLY A 95 -13.63 24.48 21.26
CA GLY A 95 -14.41 24.14 22.45
C GLY A 95 -13.59 24.28 23.73
N ASP A 96 -14.22 23.96 24.85
CA ASP A 96 -13.61 24.04 26.18
C ASP A 96 -12.39 23.11 26.36
N ASP A 97 -12.27 22.08 25.51
CA ASP A 97 -11.13 21.16 25.47
C ASP A 97 -9.91 21.72 24.71
N GLY A 98 -10.04 22.92 24.13
CA GLY A 98 -8.98 23.58 23.36
C GLY A 98 -8.82 23.05 21.93
N TYR A 99 -9.80 22.33 21.39
CA TYR A 99 -9.80 21.83 20.03
C TYR A 99 -11.06 22.27 19.26
N TYR A 100 -10.96 22.28 17.93
CA TYR A 100 -12.15 22.31 17.08
C TYR A 100 -12.92 20.98 17.16
N THR A 101 -14.21 21.05 16.86
CA THR A 101 -15.06 19.87 16.69
C THR A 101 -14.41 18.87 15.74
N ARG A 102 -14.41 17.59 16.13
CA ARG A 102 -13.86 16.52 15.30
C ARG A 102 -14.59 16.45 13.97
N VAL A 103 -13.83 16.25 12.91
CA VAL A 103 -14.37 16.09 11.55
C VAL A 103 -14.01 14.72 11.01
N LYS A 104 -14.98 14.10 10.34
CA LYS A 104 -14.80 12.86 9.59
C LYS A 104 -14.74 13.17 8.11
N PRO A 105 -13.95 12.42 7.33
CA PRO A 105 -14.01 12.50 5.89
C PRO A 105 -15.38 11.98 5.40
N SER A 106 -15.98 12.67 4.43
CA SER A 106 -17.19 12.22 3.73
C SER A 106 -16.90 11.04 2.79
N ARG A 107 -15.65 10.90 2.37
CA ARG A 107 -15.14 9.80 1.55
C ARG A 107 -13.81 9.33 2.12
N ALA A 108 -13.75 8.08 2.57
CA ALA A 108 -12.51 7.42 2.99
C ALA A 108 -12.60 5.91 2.75
N PHE A 109 -12.51 5.51 1.48
CA PHE A 109 -12.49 4.11 1.08
C PHE A 109 -11.57 3.88 -0.10
N GLY A 110 -11.12 2.63 -0.25
CA GLY A 110 -10.30 2.18 -1.37
C GLY A 110 -10.89 0.92 -2.02
N VAL A 111 -10.81 0.84 -3.34
CA VAL A 111 -11.20 -0.35 -4.12
C VAL A 111 -9.96 -0.96 -4.73
N ILE A 112 -9.77 -2.27 -4.54
CA ILE A 112 -8.50 -2.96 -4.75
C ILE A 112 -8.76 -4.14 -5.70
N PRO A 113 -8.98 -3.90 -7.00
CA PRO A 113 -9.18 -4.97 -7.96
C PRO A 113 -7.84 -5.64 -8.31
N MET A 114 -7.90 -6.92 -8.62
CA MET A 114 -6.81 -7.68 -9.22
C MET A 114 -7.37 -8.70 -10.22
N LEU A 115 -6.78 -8.71 -11.40
CA LEU A 115 -6.91 -9.76 -12.40
C LEU A 115 -5.51 -10.35 -12.62
N ALA A 116 -5.35 -11.65 -12.45
CA ALA A 116 -4.10 -12.35 -12.72
C ALA A 116 -4.34 -13.63 -13.49
N ALA A 117 -3.40 -13.97 -14.37
CA ALA A 117 -3.36 -15.23 -15.08
C ALA A 117 -1.98 -15.87 -14.91
N THR A 118 -1.92 -17.16 -14.64
CA THR A 118 -0.68 -17.93 -14.53
C THR A 118 -0.75 -19.18 -15.40
N ALA A 119 0.40 -19.58 -15.92
CA ALA A 119 0.56 -20.77 -16.73
C ALA A 119 1.85 -21.49 -16.34
N GLU A 120 1.72 -22.78 -16.04
CA GLU A 120 2.84 -23.69 -15.92
C GLU A 120 3.42 -24.01 -17.30
N ILE A 121 4.64 -23.52 -17.55
CA ILE A 121 5.34 -23.68 -18.83
C ILE A 121 6.19 -24.94 -18.83
N LEU A 122 6.89 -25.20 -17.72
CA LEU A 122 7.59 -26.45 -17.48
C LEU A 122 7.01 -27.10 -16.21
N PRO A 123 6.36 -28.26 -16.33
CA PRO A 123 5.74 -28.93 -15.20
C PRO A 123 6.68 -29.07 -14.00
N GLY A 124 6.22 -28.58 -12.85
CA GLY A 124 6.92 -28.57 -11.57
C GLY A 124 8.13 -27.63 -11.49
N ARG A 125 8.46 -26.88 -12.54
CA ARG A 125 9.71 -26.10 -12.62
C ARG A 125 9.54 -24.64 -12.97
N LEU A 126 8.81 -24.31 -14.04
CA LEU A 126 8.71 -22.94 -14.55
C LEU A 126 7.24 -22.54 -14.68
N VAL A 127 6.89 -21.44 -14.01
CA VAL A 127 5.57 -20.81 -14.10
C VAL A 127 5.76 -19.37 -14.55
N LEU A 128 4.96 -18.95 -15.52
CA LEU A 128 4.84 -17.55 -15.93
C LEU A 128 3.47 -17.01 -15.52
N GLY A 129 3.38 -15.71 -15.33
CA GLY A 129 2.12 -15.05 -15.04
C GLY A 129 2.13 -13.59 -15.44
N ALA A 130 0.93 -13.02 -15.53
CA ALA A 130 0.70 -11.61 -15.74
C ALA A 130 -0.45 -11.15 -14.84
N ALA A 131 -0.40 -9.90 -14.40
CA ALA A 131 -1.45 -9.33 -13.58
C ALA A 131 -1.64 -7.85 -13.83
N ILE A 132 -2.89 -7.40 -13.67
CA ILE A 132 -3.26 -5.99 -13.54
C ILE A 132 -3.97 -5.84 -12.20
N TYR A 133 -3.50 -4.92 -11.37
CA TYR A 133 -4.08 -4.69 -10.05
C TYR A 133 -3.84 -3.26 -9.57
N VAL A 134 -4.53 -2.85 -8.51
CA VAL A 134 -4.29 -1.56 -7.85
C VAL A 134 -3.58 -1.78 -6.53
N GLY A 135 -2.27 -1.50 -6.51
CA GLY A 135 -1.38 -1.73 -5.37
C GLY A 135 -1.53 -0.70 -4.24
N ASN A 136 -1.90 0.53 -4.62
CA ASN A 136 -2.07 1.67 -3.71
C ASN A 136 -3.31 2.45 -4.17
N ALA A 137 -4.28 2.68 -3.28
CA ALA A 137 -5.49 3.44 -3.54
C ALA A 137 -6.04 4.02 -2.24
N THR A 138 -5.51 5.18 -1.83
CA THR A 138 -5.95 5.87 -0.62
C THR A 138 -6.45 7.25 -0.99
N GLY A 139 -7.53 7.70 -0.35
CA GLY A 139 -8.02 9.05 -0.51
C GLY A 139 -8.94 9.45 0.62
N ALA A 140 -9.03 10.74 0.86
CA ALA A 140 -9.92 11.34 1.84
C ALA A 140 -10.52 12.63 1.29
N ALA A 141 -11.81 12.84 1.49
CA ALA A 141 -12.47 14.11 1.20
C ALA A 141 -13.20 14.62 2.44
N PHE A 142 -13.15 15.93 2.66
CA PHE A 142 -13.83 16.67 3.72
C PHE A 142 -14.75 17.72 3.10
N GLU A 143 -15.69 18.23 3.87
CA GLU A 143 -16.49 19.38 3.43
C GLU A 143 -15.60 20.61 3.20
N GLU A 144 -15.89 21.41 2.18
CA GLU A 144 -15.09 22.60 1.84
C GLU A 144 -15.09 23.66 2.96
N SER A 145 -16.15 23.67 3.78
CA SER A 145 -16.31 24.52 4.97
C SER A 145 -15.64 23.95 6.22
N ALA A 146 -15.08 22.73 6.17
CA ALA A 146 -14.48 22.09 7.33
C ALA A 146 -13.28 22.89 7.86
N VAL A 147 -12.97 22.70 9.14
CA VAL A 147 -11.78 23.31 9.78
C VAL A 147 -10.46 22.76 9.19
N THR A 148 -10.53 21.62 8.51
CA THR A 148 -9.41 20.97 7.79
C THR A 148 -9.12 21.58 6.42
N ARG A 149 -9.90 22.54 5.92
CA ARG A 149 -9.82 23.02 4.52
C ARG A 149 -8.46 23.58 4.08
N TYR A 150 -7.62 24.08 5.00
CA TYR A 150 -6.24 24.49 4.69
C TYR A 150 -5.23 23.33 4.65
N HIS A 151 -5.63 22.16 5.13
CA HIS A 151 -4.86 20.92 5.11
C HIS A 151 -5.30 20.04 3.94
N LEU A 152 -6.59 19.72 3.86
CA LEU A 152 -7.18 18.86 2.84
C LEU A 152 -8.69 19.12 2.70
N ILE A 153 -9.14 19.32 1.47
CA ILE A 153 -10.56 19.31 1.07
C ILE A 153 -10.85 18.01 0.32
N ASP A 154 -10.06 17.70 -0.70
CA ASP A 154 -10.12 16.43 -1.41
C ASP A 154 -8.69 15.97 -1.72
N GLY A 155 -8.45 14.68 -1.67
CA GLY A 155 -7.18 14.14 -2.11
C GLY A 155 -7.23 12.65 -2.27
N TYR A 156 -6.54 12.16 -3.30
CA TYR A 156 -6.36 10.74 -3.49
C TYR A 156 -5.03 10.43 -4.20
N VAL A 157 -4.54 9.23 -3.92
CA VAL A 157 -3.41 8.61 -4.60
C VAL A 157 -3.88 7.23 -5.06
N VAL A 158 -3.85 6.99 -6.37
CA VAL A 158 -4.24 5.71 -6.98
C VAL A 158 -3.13 5.26 -7.93
N ALA A 159 -2.68 4.02 -7.77
CA ALA A 159 -1.53 3.50 -8.48
C ALA A 159 -1.79 2.09 -9.04
N PRO A 160 -2.58 1.96 -10.14
CA PRO A 160 -2.69 0.73 -10.90
C PRO A 160 -1.34 0.29 -11.45
N GLN A 161 -1.14 -1.03 -11.48
CA GLN A 161 0.06 -1.70 -11.93
C GLN A 161 -0.31 -2.76 -12.97
N ALA A 162 0.55 -2.93 -13.96
CA ALA A 162 0.53 -4.04 -14.89
C ALA A 162 1.91 -4.70 -14.86
N VAL A 163 1.95 -6.00 -14.55
CA VAL A 163 3.20 -6.74 -14.35
C VAL A 163 3.17 -8.08 -15.07
N VAL A 164 4.35 -8.52 -15.47
CA VAL A 164 4.63 -9.90 -15.89
C VAL A 164 5.60 -10.51 -14.89
N SER A 165 5.48 -11.80 -14.67
CA SER A 165 6.21 -12.51 -13.64
C SER A 165 6.62 -13.89 -14.10
N GLY A 166 7.77 -14.35 -13.60
CA GLY A 166 8.25 -15.71 -13.80
C GLY A 166 8.78 -16.29 -12.49
N ALA A 167 8.64 -17.59 -12.32
CA ALA A 167 9.15 -18.31 -11.18
C ALA A 167 9.78 -19.63 -11.60
N TYR A 168 10.94 -19.93 -11.03
CA TYR A 168 11.72 -21.12 -11.32
C TYR A 168 12.04 -21.88 -10.04
N ARG A 169 11.74 -23.18 -10.05
CA ARG A 169 12.10 -24.10 -8.97
C ARG A 169 13.53 -24.59 -9.20
N ILE A 170 14.44 -24.19 -8.31
CA ILE A 170 15.85 -24.63 -8.35
C ILE A 170 15.94 -26.09 -7.92
N ASN A 171 15.25 -26.42 -6.82
CA ASN A 171 15.16 -27.77 -6.25
C ASN A 171 13.86 -27.90 -5.45
N ASP A 172 13.63 -29.06 -4.83
CA ASP A 172 12.38 -29.32 -4.08
C ASP A 172 12.16 -28.41 -2.87
N ALA A 173 13.23 -27.77 -2.38
CA ALA A 173 13.20 -26.91 -1.20
C ALA A 173 13.26 -25.41 -1.53
N ILE A 174 13.67 -24.99 -2.74
CA ILE A 174 13.97 -23.59 -3.06
C ILE A 174 13.44 -23.22 -4.46
N SER A 175 12.75 -22.09 -4.52
CA SER A 175 12.39 -21.41 -5.77
C SER A 175 12.74 -19.94 -5.73
N LEU A 176 12.97 -19.39 -6.92
CA LEU A 176 13.15 -17.97 -7.16
C LEU A 176 12.05 -17.47 -8.08
N GLY A 177 11.73 -16.19 -7.98
CA GLY A 177 10.84 -15.54 -8.91
C GLY A 177 11.23 -14.09 -9.11
N ALA A 178 10.79 -13.54 -10.23
CA ALA A 178 10.96 -12.14 -10.54
C ALA A 178 9.73 -11.62 -11.27
N SER A 179 9.44 -10.34 -11.06
CA SER A 179 8.39 -9.62 -11.75
C SER A 179 8.94 -8.30 -12.27
N VAL A 180 8.45 -7.87 -13.43
CA VAL A 180 8.72 -6.56 -14.01
C VAL A 180 7.43 -5.99 -14.57
N GLY A 181 7.32 -4.68 -14.57
CA GLY A 181 6.10 -4.05 -15.05
C GLY A 181 6.14 -2.54 -14.94
N VAL A 182 4.95 -1.96 -14.94
CA VAL A 182 4.74 -0.52 -14.90
C VAL A 182 3.66 -0.17 -13.89
N ILE A 183 3.83 0.97 -13.23
CA ILE A 183 2.84 1.60 -12.35
C ILE A 183 2.43 2.92 -12.99
N HIS A 184 1.13 3.21 -12.97
CA HIS A 184 0.59 4.51 -13.36
C HIS A 184 0.06 5.21 -12.11
N LEU A 185 0.87 6.11 -11.57
CA LEU A 185 0.51 6.91 -10.42
C LEU A 185 -0.44 8.02 -10.85
N ARG A 186 -1.53 8.21 -10.10
CA ARG A 186 -2.41 9.37 -10.17
C ARG A 186 -2.52 9.99 -8.80
N VAL A 187 -2.29 11.30 -8.73
CA VAL A 187 -2.39 12.10 -7.51
C VAL A 187 -3.33 13.26 -7.79
N HIS A 188 -4.24 13.48 -6.86
CA HIS A 188 -5.09 14.66 -6.81
C HIS A 188 -5.02 15.24 -5.41
N GLY A 189 -5.00 16.57 -5.30
CA GLY A 189 -5.04 17.27 -4.04
C GLY A 189 -5.73 18.62 -4.20
N LYS A 190 -6.74 18.86 -3.39
CA LYS A 190 -7.52 20.09 -3.31
C LYS A 190 -7.46 20.61 -1.88
N ARG A 191 -7.12 21.88 -1.70
CA ARG A 191 -7.17 22.59 -0.42
C ARG A 191 -7.27 24.09 -0.61
N ASN A 192 -7.62 24.80 0.45
CA ASN A 192 -7.43 26.25 0.50
C ASN A 192 -5.97 26.59 0.84
N VAL A 193 -5.46 27.66 0.26
CA VAL A 193 -4.19 28.26 0.62
C VAL A 193 -4.41 29.19 1.81
N PHE A 194 -3.61 29.00 2.86
CA PHE A 194 -3.66 29.91 4.00
C PHE A 194 -3.19 31.30 3.57
N PRO A 195 -3.98 32.37 3.78
CA PRO A 195 -3.72 33.67 3.15
C PRO A 195 -2.59 34.48 3.80
N VAL A 196 -1.96 33.96 4.87
CA VAL A 196 -0.81 34.62 5.51
C VAL A 196 0.48 34.02 4.94
N PHE A 197 1.27 34.87 4.27
CA PHE A 197 2.55 34.48 3.68
C PHE A 197 3.67 35.34 4.23
N MET A 198 4.67 34.70 4.86
CA MET A 198 5.81 35.38 5.49
C MET A 198 5.40 36.52 6.45
N GLY A 199 4.31 36.33 7.20
CA GLY A 199 3.78 37.32 8.15
C GLY A 199 2.89 38.40 7.54
N ASN A 200 2.73 38.44 6.21
CA ASN A 200 1.83 39.38 5.54
C ASN A 200 0.47 38.72 5.28
N ASP A 201 -0.60 39.40 5.68
CA ASP A 201 -1.98 38.97 5.43
C ASP A 201 -2.40 39.40 4.02
N LEU A 202 -2.54 38.44 3.11
CA LEU A 202 -2.95 38.64 1.72
C LEU A 202 -4.46 38.46 1.51
N SER A 203 -5.26 38.29 2.58
CA SER A 203 -6.69 38.00 2.48
C SER A 203 -7.50 39.08 1.75
N THR A 204 -7.01 40.32 1.68
CA THR A 204 -7.62 41.42 0.92
C THR A 204 -7.40 41.28 -0.60
N VAL A 205 -6.40 40.51 -1.02
CA VAL A 205 -6.03 40.32 -2.44
C VAL A 205 -6.54 38.97 -2.95
N ILE A 206 -6.31 37.90 -2.19
CA ILE A 206 -6.63 36.51 -2.62
C ILE A 206 -7.86 35.94 -1.89
N GLY A 207 -8.47 36.68 -0.98
CA GLY A 207 -9.55 36.18 -0.12
C GLY A 207 -9.02 35.23 0.97
N THR A 208 -9.93 34.73 1.81
CA THR A 208 -9.60 33.72 2.84
C THR A 208 -9.72 32.28 2.33
N ARG A 209 -10.21 32.09 1.10
CA ARG A 209 -10.51 30.78 0.50
C ARG A 209 -9.91 30.65 -0.90
N ALA A 210 -8.70 31.15 -1.10
CA ALA A 210 -7.97 30.90 -2.34
C ALA A 210 -7.76 29.39 -2.48
N GLU A 211 -8.20 28.82 -3.60
CA GLU A 211 -8.14 27.38 -3.83
C GLU A 211 -6.81 26.98 -4.50
N LEU A 212 -6.24 25.86 -4.06
CA LEU A 212 -5.14 25.17 -4.70
C LEU A 212 -5.60 23.76 -5.06
N GLU A 213 -5.61 23.49 -6.36
CA GLU A 213 -5.84 22.16 -6.92
C GLU A 213 -4.56 21.70 -7.61
N LEU A 214 -4.15 20.46 -7.33
CA LEU A 214 -2.99 19.80 -7.90
C LEU A 214 -3.42 18.45 -8.46
N ASP A 215 -3.24 18.30 -9.77
CA ASP A 215 -3.42 17.04 -10.47
C ASP A 215 -2.10 16.60 -11.09
N GLY A 216 -1.79 15.32 -10.93
CA GLY A 216 -0.59 14.73 -11.49
C GLY A 216 -0.82 13.28 -11.88
N SER A 217 -0.20 12.88 -12.98
CA SER A 217 -0.12 11.47 -13.35
C SER A 217 1.22 11.15 -13.98
N GLY A 218 1.71 9.94 -13.77
CA GLY A 218 2.98 9.50 -14.34
C GLY A 218 3.14 8.00 -14.36
N TRP A 219 3.95 7.53 -15.30
CA TRP A 219 4.34 6.12 -15.40
C TRP A 219 5.73 5.93 -14.81
N ALA A 220 5.91 4.86 -14.05
CA ALA A 220 7.21 4.43 -13.57
C ALA A 220 7.38 2.91 -13.77
N PRO A 221 8.61 2.43 -14.01
CA PRO A 221 8.87 1.00 -13.99
C PRO A 221 8.74 0.44 -12.58
N THR A 222 8.34 -0.83 -12.48
CA THR A 222 8.29 -1.59 -11.23
C THR A 222 9.01 -2.91 -11.42
N TRP A 223 9.61 -3.44 -10.36
CA TRP A 223 10.19 -4.76 -10.38
C TRP A 223 10.07 -5.42 -9.01
N MET A 224 10.21 -6.73 -8.97
CA MET A 224 10.29 -7.51 -7.75
C MET A 224 11.20 -8.70 -7.98
N ILE A 225 11.97 -9.08 -6.97
CA ILE A 225 12.64 -10.37 -6.91
C ILE A 225 12.22 -11.06 -5.62
N GLY A 226 11.88 -12.34 -5.72
CA GLY A 226 11.46 -13.17 -4.61
C GLY A 226 12.24 -14.46 -4.51
N ALA A 227 12.37 -14.93 -3.28
CA ALA A 227 12.80 -16.28 -2.94
C ALA A 227 11.74 -16.93 -2.05
N PHE A 228 11.56 -18.22 -2.22
CA PHE A 228 10.71 -19.04 -1.37
C PHE A 228 11.44 -20.34 -1.06
N GLY A 229 11.28 -20.81 0.18
CA GLY A 229 11.79 -22.12 0.53
C GLY A 229 10.92 -22.90 1.50
N ARG A 230 11.02 -24.22 1.37
CA ARG A 230 10.34 -25.23 2.19
C ARG A 230 11.37 -26.28 2.66
N PRO A 231 12.24 -25.94 3.62
CA PRO A 231 13.25 -26.88 4.13
C PRO A 231 12.63 -28.08 4.87
N HIS A 232 11.38 -27.97 5.32
CA HIS A 232 10.61 -29.04 5.95
C HIS A 232 9.14 -28.95 5.52
N PRO A 233 8.38 -30.07 5.43
CA PRO A 233 6.97 -30.04 5.00
C PRO A 233 6.04 -29.09 5.77
N ARG A 234 6.42 -28.72 7.00
CA ARG A 234 5.66 -27.82 7.88
C ARG A 234 6.24 -26.42 8.02
N VAL A 235 7.41 -26.16 7.43
CA VAL A 235 8.11 -24.89 7.58
C VAL A 235 8.35 -24.30 6.20
N THR A 236 7.83 -23.10 5.99
CA THR A 236 8.07 -22.30 4.79
C THR A 236 8.64 -20.95 5.19
N TRP A 237 9.46 -20.40 4.32
CA TRP A 237 9.94 -19.03 4.39
C TRP A 237 9.83 -18.39 3.02
N GLY A 238 9.78 -17.07 3.00
CA GLY A 238 9.92 -16.31 1.79
C GLY A 238 10.56 -14.96 2.07
N ALA A 239 11.22 -14.42 1.07
CA ALA A 239 11.83 -13.10 1.10
C ALA A 239 11.61 -12.42 -0.24
N THR A 240 11.36 -11.11 -0.21
CA THR A 240 11.16 -10.30 -1.41
C THR A 240 11.84 -8.96 -1.29
N VAL A 241 12.25 -8.43 -2.44
CA VAL A 241 12.76 -7.07 -2.61
C VAL A 241 12.06 -6.44 -3.82
N THR A 242 11.76 -5.15 -3.72
CA THR A 242 11.00 -4.35 -4.67
C THR A 242 11.64 -2.98 -4.85
#